data_AF-A0A8T4QRP8-F1
#
_entry.id   AF-A0A8T4QRP8-F1
#
_cell.length_a   1.000
_cell.length_b   1.000
_cell.length_c   1.000
_cell.angle_alpha   90.00
_cell.angle_beta   90.00
_cell.angle_gamma   90.00
#
_symmetry.space_group_name_H-M   'P 1'
#
loop_
_entity.id
_entity.type
_entity.pdbx_description
1 polymer ?
#
loop_
_entity_poly.entity_id
_entity_poly.type
_entity_poly.pdbx_seq_one_letter_code
_entity_poly.pdbx_strand_id
1 'polypeptide(L)'
;MNLITKINVSLASIIVILLVNLLLPLNSIAGKVVYALDSSEPSCMFNNKNISTEIPLDYCCSEIEKQLACKKDNSQFRCYISESSGQYYLVNRQAFNTCKEEGYYAKIQE
;
A
#
# COMPACT_ATOMS: atom_id res chain seq x y z
N MET A 1 -18.62 41.91 -32.67
CA MET A 1 -18.16 40.59 -32.15
C MET A 1 -19.36 39.67 -32.08
N ASN A 2 -19.45 38.69 -32.98
CA ASN A 2 -20.66 37.92 -33.25
C ASN A 2 -21.06 37.06 -32.04
N LEU A 3 -22.36 36.93 -31.80
CA LEU A 3 -22.94 36.15 -30.71
C LEU A 3 -22.37 34.72 -30.64
N ILE A 4 -22.14 34.13 -31.81
CA ILE A 4 -21.54 32.80 -32.00
C ILE A 4 -20.14 32.71 -31.40
N THR A 5 -19.32 33.76 -31.55
CA THR A 5 -17.96 33.79 -31.02
C THR A 5 -17.96 33.81 -29.49
N LYS A 6 -18.91 34.52 -28.88
CA LYS A 6 -19.06 34.54 -27.41
C LYS A 6 -19.46 33.18 -26.87
N ILE A 7 -20.42 32.52 -27.53
CA ILE A 7 -20.90 31.18 -27.15
C ILE A 7 -19.76 30.15 -27.24
N ASN A 8 -18.98 30.18 -28.32
CA ASN A 8 -17.86 29.26 -28.49
C ASN A 8 -16.76 29.44 -27.43
N VAL A 9 -16.45 30.69 -27.06
CA VAL A 9 -15.47 30.97 -25.99
C VAL A 9 -15.98 30.48 -24.63
N SER A 10 -17.27 30.66 -24.34
CA SER A 10 -17.87 30.13 -23.10
C SER A 10 -17.95 28.61 -23.06
N LEU A 11 -18.18 27.94 -24.20
CA LEU A 11 -18.14 26.47 -24.24
C LEU A 11 -16.71 25.96 -24.05
N ALA A 12 -15.72 26.60 -24.67
CA ALA A 12 -14.33 26.23 -24.52
C ALA A 12 -13.86 26.34 -23.06
N SER A 13 -14.25 27.40 -22.35
CA SER A 13 -13.89 27.56 -20.93
C SER A 13 -14.54 26.48 -20.04
N ILE A 14 -15.80 26.13 -20.30
CA ILE A 14 -16.49 25.05 -19.57
C ILE A 14 -15.78 23.70 -19.77
N ILE A 15 -15.36 23.39 -21.00
CA ILE A 15 -14.62 22.16 -21.30
C ILE A 15 -13.29 22.11 -20.54
N VAL A 16 -12.55 23.22 -20.50
CA VAL A 16 -11.29 23.30 -19.75
C VAL A 16 -11.52 23.08 -18.24
N ILE A 17 -12.57 23.69 -17.66
CA ILE A 17 -12.91 23.52 -16.25
C ILE A 17 -13.29 22.06 -15.94
N LEU A 18 -14.04 21.40 -16.83
CA LEU A 18 -14.40 19.99 -16.70
C LEU A 18 -13.16 19.08 -16.76
N LEU A 19 -12.23 19.34 -17.68
CA LEU A 19 -10.98 18.57 -17.78
C LEU A 19 -10.12 18.70 -16.53
N VAL A 20 -9.99 19.90 -15.97
CA VAL A 20 -9.25 20.12 -14.72
C VAL A 20 -9.90 19.38 -13.54
N ASN A 21 -11.23 19.46 -13.42
CA ASN A 21 -11.95 18.73 -12.38
C ASN A 21 -11.89 17.20 -12.53
N LEU A 22 -11.78 16.68 -13.75
CA LEU A 22 -11.61 15.25 -14.00
C LEU A 22 -10.20 14.77 -13.66
N LEU A 23 -9.17 15.60 -13.89
CA LEU A 23 -7.77 15.23 -13.68
C LEU A 23 -7.29 15.42 -12.23
N LEU A 24 -7.86 16.37 -11.47
CA LEU A 24 -7.51 16.60 -10.06
C LEU A 24 -7.72 15.38 -9.13
N PRO A 25 -8.81 14.60 -9.21
CA PRO A 25 -8.99 13.42 -8.36
C PRO A 25 -8.09 12.24 -8.76
N LEU A 26 -7.44 12.24 -9.92
CA LEU A 26 -6.50 11.17 -10.29
C LEU A 26 -5.29 11.10 -9.35
N ASN A 27 -4.86 12.22 -8.77
CA ASN A 27 -3.79 12.22 -7.76
C ASN A 27 -4.22 11.52 -6.45
N SER A 28 -5.51 11.53 -6.13
CA SER A 28 -6.08 10.78 -4.99
C SER A 28 -6.28 9.29 -5.32
N ILE A 29 -6.49 8.96 -6.61
CA ILE A 29 -6.75 7.58 -7.06
C ILE A 29 -5.44 6.83 -7.34
N ALA A 30 -4.37 7.53 -7.73
CA ALA A 30 -3.05 6.95 -8.00
C ALA A 30 -2.47 6.19 -6.80
N GLY A 31 -2.80 6.60 -5.57
CA GLY A 31 -2.49 5.83 -4.37
C GLY A 31 -3.18 4.47 -4.39
N LYS A 32 -4.50 4.42 -4.58
CA LYS A 32 -5.30 3.18 -4.48
C LYS A 32 -5.02 2.15 -5.58
N VAL A 33 -4.61 2.55 -6.78
CA VAL A 33 -4.46 1.63 -7.93
C VAL A 33 -3.16 0.82 -7.90
N VAL A 34 -2.08 1.33 -7.31
CA VAL A 34 -0.80 0.59 -7.22
C VAL A 34 -0.90 -0.63 -6.28
N TYR A 35 -1.92 -0.69 -5.41
CA TYR A 35 -2.11 -1.79 -4.49
C TYR A 35 -2.82 -3.02 -5.11
N ALA A 36 -3.49 -2.86 -6.27
CA ALA A 36 -4.30 -3.92 -6.88
C ALA A 36 -3.54 -4.76 -7.93
N LEU A 37 -2.25 -4.51 -8.18
CA LEU A 37 -1.45 -5.22 -9.20
C LEU A 37 -0.56 -6.36 -8.65
N ASP A 38 -0.55 -6.59 -7.34
CA ASP A 38 0.16 -7.74 -6.75
C ASP A 38 -0.82 -8.90 -6.58
N SER A 39 -0.76 -9.91 -7.45
CA SER A 39 -1.67 -11.07 -7.43
C SER A 39 -1.24 -12.15 -6.43
N SER A 40 -0.22 -11.89 -5.61
CA SER A 40 0.22 -12.85 -4.59
C SER A 40 -0.77 -12.87 -3.43
N GLU A 41 -1.28 -14.05 -3.06
CA GLU A 41 -2.14 -14.25 -1.88
C GLU A 41 -1.46 -13.75 -0.59
N PRO A 42 -2.21 -13.27 0.41
CA PRO A 42 -1.61 -12.69 1.60
C PRO A 42 -0.98 -13.81 2.43
N SER A 43 0.35 -13.78 2.55
CA SER A 43 1.11 -14.85 3.21
C SER A 43 2.12 -14.27 4.19
N CYS A 44 2.28 -14.99 5.29
CA CYS A 44 3.23 -14.64 6.33
C CYS A 44 3.98 -15.88 6.81
N MET A 45 5.29 -15.75 6.97
CA MET A 45 6.15 -16.82 7.43
C MET A 45 6.95 -16.37 8.62
N PHE A 46 7.03 -17.22 9.65
CA PHE A 46 7.98 -17.04 10.74
C PHE A 46 9.27 -17.77 10.40
N ASN A 47 10.38 -17.04 10.34
CA ASN A 47 11.70 -17.62 10.21
C ASN A 47 12.34 -17.79 11.59
N ASN A 48 12.78 -19.02 11.88
CA ASN A 48 13.53 -19.35 13.08
C ASN A 48 14.77 -20.16 12.68
N LYS A 49 15.95 -19.54 12.76
CA LYS A 49 17.24 -20.22 12.48
C LYS A 49 17.25 -20.92 11.10
N ASN A 50 16.78 -20.22 10.06
CA ASN A 50 16.67 -20.69 8.67
C ASN A 50 15.52 -21.68 8.38
N ILE A 51 14.66 -21.97 9.36
CA ILE A 51 13.42 -22.70 9.12
C ILE A 51 12.30 -21.68 8.98
N SER A 52 11.71 -21.61 7.80
CA SER A 52 10.53 -20.77 7.55
C SER A 52 9.27 -21.63 7.68
N THR A 53 8.35 -21.21 8.55
CA THR A 53 7.05 -21.85 8.73
C THR A 53 5.96 -20.85 8.42
N GLU A 54 5.00 -21.23 7.59
CA GLU A 54 3.82 -20.43 7.32
C GLU A 54 2.96 -20.33 8.58
N ILE A 55 2.50 -19.12 8.88
CA ILE A 55 1.66 -18.84 10.03
C ILE A 55 0.33 -18.21 9.58
N PRO A 56 -0.77 -18.43 10.32
CA PRO A 56 -2.03 -17.78 10.03
C PRO A 56 -1.90 -16.26 10.01
N LEU A 57 -2.62 -15.62 9.07
CA LEU A 57 -2.54 -14.18 8.85
C LEU A 57 -2.91 -13.38 10.11
N ASP A 58 -4.01 -13.74 10.79
CA ASP A 58 -4.47 -13.08 12.01
C ASP A 58 -3.38 -13.06 13.11
N TYR A 59 -2.68 -14.19 13.26
CA TYR A 59 -1.57 -14.31 14.19
C TYR A 59 -0.40 -13.43 13.76
N CYS A 60 -0.07 -13.45 12.46
CA CYS A 60 0.96 -12.58 11.90
C CYS A 60 0.67 -11.09 12.13
N CYS A 61 -0.55 -10.62 11.90
CA CYS A 61 -0.91 -9.21 12.06
C CYS A 61 -0.68 -8.70 13.50
N SER A 62 -1.11 -9.47 14.49
CA SER A 62 -0.84 -9.18 15.90
C SER A 62 0.65 -9.21 16.21
N GLU A 63 1.39 -10.14 15.63
CA GLU A 63 2.82 -10.25 15.91
C GLU A 63 3.62 -9.12 15.28
N ILE A 64 3.35 -8.73 14.04
CA ILE A 64 4.09 -7.66 13.32
C ILE A 64 3.88 -6.29 13.96
N GLU A 65 2.70 -6.05 14.57
CA GLU A 65 2.41 -4.81 15.32
C GLU A 65 3.31 -4.67 16.55
N LYS A 66 3.61 -5.79 17.23
CA LYS A 66 4.47 -5.81 18.42
C LYS A 66 5.95 -5.63 18.09
N GLN A 67 6.34 -5.77 16.81
CA GLN A 67 7.75 -5.73 16.42
C GLN A 67 8.28 -4.31 16.46
N LEU A 68 9.57 -4.20 16.77
CA LEU A 68 10.26 -2.91 16.86
C LEU A 68 10.44 -2.26 15.48
N ALA A 69 10.68 -3.08 14.46
CA ALA A 69 10.95 -2.61 13.11
C ALA A 69 10.67 -3.67 12.05
N CYS A 70 10.00 -3.25 10.98
CA CYS A 70 9.93 -3.95 9.71
C CYS A 70 10.80 -3.24 8.67
N LYS A 71 11.73 -3.97 8.05
CA LYS A 71 12.53 -3.46 6.93
C LYS A 71 11.97 -4.02 5.62
N LYS A 72 11.95 -3.17 4.60
CA LYS A 72 11.54 -3.60 3.26
C LYS A 72 12.68 -4.38 2.60
N ASP A 73 12.42 -5.62 2.23
CA ASP A 73 13.35 -6.52 1.54
C ASP A 73 12.72 -6.93 0.21
N ASN A 74 13.13 -6.24 -0.87
CA ASN A 74 12.56 -6.38 -2.21
C ASN A 74 11.03 -6.15 -2.25
N SER A 75 10.26 -7.23 -2.33
CA SER A 75 8.78 -7.26 -2.42
C SER A 75 8.11 -7.74 -1.12
N GLN A 76 8.88 -7.98 -0.07
CA GLN A 76 8.39 -8.45 1.23
C GLN A 76 8.89 -7.53 2.34
N PHE A 77 8.23 -7.59 3.50
CA PHE A 77 8.63 -6.93 4.72
C PHE A 77 9.23 -7.96 5.66
N ARG A 78 10.41 -7.65 6.18
CA ARG A 78 11.07 -8.44 7.20
C ARG A 78 10.92 -7.74 8.54
N CYS A 79 10.06 -8.26 9.40
CA CYS A 79 9.77 -7.72 10.72
C CYS A 79 10.58 -8.46 11.78
N TYR A 80 11.50 -7.76 12.44
CA TYR A 80 12.44 -8.36 13.37
C TYR A 80 11.92 -8.29 14.81
N ILE A 81 12.02 -9.41 15.53
CA ILE A 81 11.82 -9.47 16.99
C ILE A 81 12.96 -8.73 17.70
N SER A 82 14.17 -8.94 17.20
CA SER A 82 15.35 -8.15 17.54
C SER A 82 16.24 -8.08 16.30
N GLU A 83 16.85 -6.94 16.03
CA GLU A 83 17.79 -6.77 14.90
C GLU A 83 18.97 -7.75 14.97
N SER A 84 19.33 -8.19 16.19
CA SER A 84 20.38 -9.18 16.43
C SER A 84 19.89 -10.63 16.45
N SER A 85 18.58 -10.86 16.42
CA SER A 85 18.02 -12.21 16.40
C SER A 85 17.92 -12.72 14.96
N GLY A 86 18.34 -13.97 14.73
CA GLY A 86 18.05 -14.71 13.50
C GLY A 86 16.58 -15.13 13.38
N GLN A 87 15.67 -14.40 14.05
CA GLN A 87 14.23 -14.65 14.09
C GLN A 87 13.50 -13.42 13.55
N TYR A 88 12.67 -13.64 12.54
CA TYR A 88 11.94 -12.58 11.88
C TYR A 88 10.68 -13.11 11.22
N TYR A 89 9.70 -12.25 11.05
CA TYR A 89 8.53 -12.50 10.25
C TYR A 89 8.78 -11.98 8.82
N LEU A 90 8.53 -12.82 7.83
CA LEU A 90 8.43 -12.42 6.42
C LEU A 90 6.97 -12.21 6.09
N VAL A 91 6.63 -10.99 5.72
CA VAL A 91 5.27 -10.57 5.44
C VAL A 91 5.25 -10.09 4.00
N ASN A 92 4.47 -10.71 3.12
CA ASN A 92 4.34 -10.16 1.77
C ASN A 92 3.56 -8.84 1.79
N ARG A 93 3.64 -8.10 0.69
CA ARG A 93 2.97 -6.80 0.59
C ARG A 93 1.46 -6.89 0.81
N GLN A 94 0.82 -7.95 0.31
CA GLN A 94 -0.62 -8.11 0.46
C GLN A 94 -1.00 -8.36 1.93
N ALA A 95 -0.32 -9.27 2.64
CA ALA A 95 -0.54 -9.50 4.06
C ALA A 95 -0.34 -8.24 4.90
N PHE A 96 0.72 -7.48 4.62
CA PHE A 96 0.98 -6.21 5.32
C PHE A 96 -0.17 -5.21 5.13
N ASN A 97 -0.72 -5.11 3.92
CA ASN A 97 -1.85 -4.24 3.64
C ASN A 97 -3.13 -4.73 4.32
N THR A 98 -3.40 -6.04 4.30
CA THR A 98 -4.56 -6.63 4.99
C THR A 98 -4.51 -6.32 6.48
N CYS A 99 -3.36 -6.54 7.13
CA CYS A 99 -3.19 -6.20 8.54
C CYS A 99 -3.46 -4.71 8.83
N LYS A 100 -3.04 -3.81 7.93
CA LYS A 100 -3.30 -2.38 8.05
C LYS A 100 -4.78 -2.02 7.90
N GLU A 101 -5.49 -2.68 7.00
CA GLU A 101 -6.95 -2.49 6.81
C GLU A 101 -7.74 -2.98 8.03
N GLU A 102 -7.26 -4.03 8.70
CA GLU A 102 -7.81 -4.53 9.96
C GLU A 102 -7.46 -3.68 11.19
N GLY A 103 -6.57 -2.71 11.04
CA GLY A 103 -6.19 -1.76 12.09
C GLY A 103 -4.88 -2.06 12.83
N TYR A 104 -4.10 -3.03 12.37
CA TYR A 104 -2.76 -3.31 12.90
C TYR A 104 -1.72 -2.40 12.24
N TYR A 105 -0.94 -1.66 13.04
CA TYR A 105 0.06 -0.71 12.55
C TYR A 105 1.48 -1.13 12.90
N ALA A 106 2.16 -1.79 11.96
CA ALA A 106 3.58 -2.12 12.11
C ALA A 106 4.48 -0.91 11.80
N LYS A 107 5.55 -0.74 12.60
CA LYS A 107 6.55 0.31 12.41
C LYS A 107 7.53 -0.06 11.28
N ILE A 108 7.50 0.69 10.19
CA ILE A 108 8.43 0.51 9.07
C ILE A 108 9.68 1.36 9.30
N GLN A 109 10.86 0.77 9.19
CA GLN A 109 12.13 1.49 9.09
C GLN A 109 12.52 1.60 7.61
N GLU A 110 12.68 2.83 7.13
CA GLU A 110 13.17 3.16 5.78
C GLU A 110 14.68 2.93 5.66
#